data_AF-A0A6N8EKZ7-F1
#
_entry.id   AF-A0A6N8EKZ7-F1
#
_cell.length_a   1.000
_cell.length_b   1.000
_cell.length_c   1.000
_cell.angle_alpha   90.00
_cell.angle_beta   90.00
_cell.angle_gamma   90.00
#
_symmetry.space_group_name_H-M   'P 1'
#
loop_
_entity.id
_entity.type
_entity.pdbx_description
1 polymer ?
#
loop_
_entity_poly.entity_id
_entity_poly.type
_entity_poly.pdbx_seq_one_letter_code
_entity_poly.pdbx_strand_id
1 'polypeptide(L)' 'MELFLKISAAILFGMMLFFLWPVYKNWQENGPKAQKGDWAAAILPLGAVVVFVVLLVLAVR' A
#
# COMPACT_ATOMS: atom_id res chain seq x y z
N MET A 1 12.76 -21.08 8.48
CA MET A 1 13.49 -19.83 8.84
C MET A 1 14.01 -19.98 10.26
N GLU A 2 15.33 -19.93 10.42
CA GLU A 2 16.02 -19.96 11.72
C GLU A 2 15.45 -18.91 12.68
N LEU A 3 15.33 -19.24 13.98
CA LEU A 3 14.74 -18.36 15.00
C LEU A 3 15.44 -16.99 15.05
N PHE A 4 16.76 -16.99 14.90
CA PHE A 4 17.59 -15.80 14.80
C PHE A 4 17.17 -14.87 13.66
N LEU A 5 16.85 -15.41 12.48
CA LEU A 5 16.41 -14.63 11.33
C LEU A 5 15.04 -13.97 11.59
N LYS A 6 14.12 -14.68 12.24
CA LYS A 6 12.80 -14.14 12.59
C LYS A 6 12.92 -12.97 13.57
N ILE A 7 13.76 -13.12 14.60
CA ILE A 7 13.96 -12.09 15.63
C ILE A 7 14.65 -10.86 15.02
N SER A 8 15.72 -11.06 14.25
CA SER A 8 16.41 -9.95 13.58
C SER A 8 15.50 -9.22 12.58
N ALA A 9 14.73 -9.94 11.76
CA ALA A 9 13.75 -9.33 10.87
C ALA A 9 12.69 -8.52 11.64
N ALA A 10 12.15 -9.06 12.75
CA ALA A 10 11.18 -8.36 13.57
C ALA A 10 11.74 -7.05 14.16
N ILE A 11 12.99 -7.08 14.65
CA ILE A 11 13.67 -5.87 15.16
C ILE A 11 13.86 -4.85 14.04
N LEU A 12 14.34 -5.28 12.86
CA LEU A 12 14.55 -4.39 11.72
C LEU A 12 13.23 -3.76 11.25
N PHE A 13 12.15 -4.52 11.15
CA PHE A 13 10.83 -3.99 10.81
C PHE A 13 10.29 -3.03 11.88
N GLY A 14 10.50 -3.34 13.16
CA GLY A 14 10.13 -2.44 14.26
C GLY A 14 10.90 -1.12 14.20
N MET A 15 12.21 -1.16 13.98
CA MET A 15 13.04 0.03 13.81
C MET A 15 12.64 0.83 12.57
N MET A 16 12.35 0.16 11.45
CA MET A 16 11.86 0.80 10.24
C MET A 16 10.58 1.60 10.51
N LEU A 17 9.60 0.99 11.18
CA LEU A 17 8.36 1.68 11.57
C LEU A 17 8.62 2.85 12.52
N PHE A 18 9.53 2.69 13.48
CA PHE A 18 9.92 3.76 14.40
C PHE A 18 10.52 4.97 13.66
N PHE A 19 11.41 4.74 12.68
CA PHE A 19 11.99 5.81 11.87
C PHE A 19 11.00 6.44 10.89
N LEU A 20 10.05 5.67 10.36
CA LEU A 20 8.99 6.18 9.46
C LEU A 20 7.88 6.94 10.21
N TRP A 21 7.69 6.68 11.50
CA TRP A 21 6.66 7.29 12.32
C TRP A 21 6.58 8.83 12.24
N PRO A 22 7.67 9.60 12.37
CA PRO A 22 7.60 11.07 12.26
C PRO A 22 7.13 11.53 10.87
N VAL A 23 7.57 10.87 9.80
CA VAL A 23 7.16 11.19 8.43
C VAL A 23 5.68 10.90 8.23
N TYR A 24 5.23 9.73 8.71
CA TYR A 24 3.83 9.35 8.71
C TYR A 24 2.96 10.37 9.45
N LYS A 25 3.37 10.78 10.66
CA LYS A 25 2.65 11.78 11.45
C LYS A 25 2.57 13.12 10.73
N ASN A 26 3.69 13.58 10.17
CA ASN A 26 3.73 14.80 9.36
C ASN A 26 2.79 14.72 8.14
N TRP A 27 2.74 13.59 7.44
CA TRP A 27 1.82 13.40 6.31
C TRP A 27 0.35 13.31 6.74
N GLN A 28 0.05 12.76 7.91
CA GLN A 28 -1.32 12.76 8.42
C GLN A 28 -1.81 14.18 8.76
N GLU A 29 -0.96 14.96 9.42
CA GLU A 29 -1.29 16.31 9.88
C GLU A 29 -1.27 17.32 8.72
N ASN A 30 -0.21 17.28 7.89
CA ASN A 30 0.08 18.30 6.86
C ASN A 30 -0.09 17.81 5.41
N GLY A 31 -0.43 16.54 5.19
CA GLY A 31 -0.58 15.99 3.84
C GLY A 31 -1.80 16.53 3.10
N PRO A 32 -1.76 16.52 1.74
CA PRO A 32 -2.89 16.96 0.92
C PRO A 32 -4.11 16.11 1.24
N LYS A 33 -5.20 16.76 1.64
CA LYS A 33 -6.48 16.08 1.88
C LYS A 33 -7.09 15.72 0.53
N ALA A 34 -7.75 14.57 0.49
CA ALA A 34 -8.47 14.13 -0.70
C ALA A 34 -9.45 15.21 -1.15
N GLN A 35 -9.27 15.70 -2.36
CA GLN A 35 -10.13 16.68 -3.00
C GLN A 35 -11.29 16.00 -3.73
N LYS A 36 -12.27 16.80 -4.13
CA LYS A 36 -13.34 16.31 -5.01
C LYS A 36 -12.72 15.86 -6.32
N GLY A 37 -12.87 14.58 -6.65
CA GLY A 37 -12.33 13.97 -7.87
C GLY A 37 -11.21 12.97 -7.63
N ASP A 38 -10.49 13.04 -6.49
CA ASP A 38 -9.38 12.11 -6.20
C ASP A 38 -9.85 10.66 -6.12
N TRP A 39 -11.02 10.44 -5.51
CA TRP A 39 -11.64 9.12 -5.46
C TRP A 39 -12.01 8.59 -6.84
N ALA A 40 -12.54 9.45 -7.73
CA ALA A 40 -12.87 9.05 -9.09
C ALA A 40 -11.59 8.74 -9.90
N ALA A 41 -10.55 9.56 -9.74
CA ALA A 41 -9.25 9.36 -10.35
C ALA A 41 -8.58 8.06 -9.89
N ALA A 42 -8.73 7.67 -8.61
CA ALA A 42 -8.21 6.42 -8.08
C ALA A 42 -9.00 5.18 -8.55
N ILE A 43 -10.33 5.31 -8.69
CA ILE A 43 -11.19 4.21 -9.16
C ILE A 43 -10.87 3.81 -10.60
N LEU A 44 -10.52 4.76 -11.47
CA LEU A 44 -10.25 4.48 -12.88
C LEU A 44 -9.15 3.42 -13.11
N PRO A 45 -7.91 3.57 -12.60
CA PRO A 45 -6.86 2.57 -12.76
C PRO A 45 -7.15 1.29 -11.99
N LEU A 46 -7.73 1.37 -10.79
CA LEU A 46 -8.10 0.18 -10.01
C LEU A 46 -9.15 -0.66 -10.74
N GLY A 47 -10.19 -0.01 -11.27
CA GLY A 47 -11.23 -0.64 -12.08
C GLY A 47 -10.65 -1.24 -13.36
N ALA A 48 -9.72 -0.55 -14.03
CA ALA A 48 -9.06 -1.07 -15.22
C ALA A 48 -8.28 -2.37 -14.92
N VAL A 49 -7.58 -2.45 -13.78
CA VAL A 49 -6.90 -3.68 -13.35
C VAL A 49 -7.90 -4.81 -13.09
N VAL A 50 -9.00 -4.53 -12.39
CA VAL A 50 -10.06 -5.52 -12.15
C VAL A 50 -10.64 -6.04 -13.46
N VAL A 51 -10.99 -5.14 -14.39
CA VAL A 51 -11.51 -5.51 -15.71
C VAL A 51 -10.50 -6.35 -16.48
N PHE A 52 -9.23 -5.96 -16.48
CA PHE A 52 -8.17 -6.72 -17.13
C PHE A 52 -8.06 -8.14 -16.58
N VAL A 53 -8.06 -8.31 -15.26
CA VAL A 53 -8.03 -9.64 -14.62
C VAL A 53 -9.26 -10.48 -15.00
N VAL A 54 -10.46 -9.88 -15.02
CA VAL A 54 -11.68 -10.58 -15.45
C VAL A 54 -11.56 -11.06 -16.90
N LEU A 55 -11.06 -10.21 -17.81
CA LEU A 55 -10.86 -10.58 -19.21
C LEU A 55 -9.86 -11.74 -19.35
N LEU A 56 -8.77 -11.76 -18.57
CA LEU A 56 -7.83 -12.87 -18.56
C LEU A 56 -8.49 -14.18 -18.09
N VAL A 57 -9.33 -14.12 -17.06
CA VAL A 57 -10.07 -15.29 -16.57
C VAL A 57 -11.03 -15.80 -17.64
N LEU A 58 -11.72 -14.92 -18.36
CA LEU A 58 -12.63 -15.29 -19.45
C LEU A 58 -11.89 -15.87 -20.65
N ALA A 59 -10.67 -15.42 -20.95
CA ALA A 59 -9.89 -15.89 -22.09
C ALA A 59 -9.33 -17.32 -21.93
N VAL A 60 -9.23 -17.82 -20.69
CA VAL A 60 -8.65 -19.13 -20.36
C VAL A 60 -9.69 -20.14 -19.86
N ARG A 61 -10.93 -19.69 -19.64
CA ARG A 61 -12.08 -20.57 -19.34
C ARG A 61 -12.72 -21.09 -20.62
#